data_AF-A0A101CIP5-F1
#
_entry.id   AF-A0A101CIP5-F1
#
_cell.length_a   1.000
_cell.length_b   1.000
_cell.length_c   1.000
_cell.angle_alpha   90.00
_cell.angle_beta   90.00
_cell.angle_gamma   90.00
#
_symmetry.space_group_name_H-M   'P 1'
#
loop_
_entity.id
_entity.type
_entity.pdbx_description
1 polymer ?
#
loop_
_entity_poly.entity_id
_entity_poly.type
_entity_poly.pdbx_seq_one_letter_code
_entity_poly.pdbx_strand_id
1 'polypeptide(L)'
;MEVDGNLNTKKMSLIIARNIQSNFIISSDTKISVPTDFLDKEKQTSYFNKNTERLEMRISAIEGCLKSFLVSPLLCICYAGDVENARILIKHFVDTTNIQCVETITEEQLKWIEFFFETNTPKNVDIILAVSYNKLPILYEIKSKKINKQIQISHIGDDNVFSEFQYFFNEIHGSQENLLSRHSFSFDDMIAKQCSINSSVGDFVVEVLFNSEHSMFYYSHKFKGYDLFNPIVGFIANETQNFTEETTINGKYSETYLRSDTFEPAFGIFFETFGILYHPIKILERNDSLHGIKINCSSIDDFIQKVFHDYEIWLCGTVFKNGIFIDKLTRQQISQNKK
;
A
#
# COMPACT_ATOMS: atom_id res chain seq x y z
N MET A 1 -28.01 30.08 -20.38
CA MET A 1 -26.98 30.28 -19.33
C MET A 1 -27.51 29.64 -18.08
N GLU A 2 -27.34 28.31 -17.97
CA GLU A 2 -27.45 27.63 -16.69
C GLU A 2 -26.02 27.42 -16.22
N VAL A 3 -25.70 28.05 -15.10
CA VAL A 3 -24.43 27.90 -14.40
C VAL A 3 -24.59 26.60 -13.62
N ASP A 4 -24.06 25.49 -14.14
CA ASP A 4 -23.90 24.25 -13.39
C ASP A 4 -22.84 24.46 -12.31
N GLY A 5 -23.30 25.06 -11.20
CA GLY A 5 -22.58 25.20 -9.94
C GLY A 5 -22.79 23.96 -9.09
N ASN A 6 -21.86 23.02 -9.18
CA ASN A 6 -21.21 22.36 -8.04
C ASN A 6 -20.33 21.24 -8.58
N LEU A 7 -19.10 21.59 -8.96
CA LEU A 7 -17.97 20.67 -8.89
C LEU A 7 -17.78 20.33 -7.41
N ASN A 8 -18.57 19.39 -6.92
CA ASN A 8 -18.30 18.70 -5.68
C ASN A 8 -16.92 18.08 -5.91
N THR A 9 -15.88 18.69 -5.35
CA THR A 9 -14.49 18.29 -5.56
C THR A 9 -14.38 16.86 -5.04
N LYS A 10 -14.46 15.91 -5.97
CA LYS A 10 -14.35 14.49 -5.69
C LYS A 10 -12.97 14.32 -5.07
N LYS A 11 -12.91 14.17 -3.76
CA LYS A 11 -11.67 13.95 -3.03
C LYS A 11 -11.13 12.60 -3.48
N MET A 12 -10.09 12.64 -4.29
CA MET A 12 -9.44 11.46 -4.84
C MET A 12 -8.18 11.19 -4.03
N SER A 13 -7.94 9.91 -3.73
CA SER A 13 -6.69 9.44 -3.13
C SER A 13 -5.45 9.92 -3.85
N LEU A 14 -4.33 10.09 -3.14
CA LEU A 14 -3.07 10.50 -3.74
C LEU A 14 -2.13 9.31 -3.94
N ILE A 15 -1.59 9.20 -5.16
CA ILE A 15 -0.52 8.27 -5.50
C ILE A 15 0.59 9.06 -6.16
N ILE A 16 1.82 8.83 -5.73
CA ILE A 16 3.01 9.48 -6.27
C ILE A 16 4.01 8.41 -6.67
N ALA A 17 4.50 8.50 -7.91
CA ALA A 17 5.53 7.61 -8.43
C ALA A 17 6.75 8.42 -8.86
N ARG A 18 7.94 7.89 -8.55
CA ARG A 18 9.23 8.42 -9.02
C ARG A 18 10.09 7.28 -9.56
N ASN A 19 10.69 7.54 -10.71
CA ASN A 19 11.63 6.68 -11.41
C ASN A 19 12.86 7.51 -11.78
N ILE A 20 13.86 7.51 -10.90
CA ILE A 20 15.10 8.26 -11.09
C ILE A 20 16.25 7.25 -11.06
N GLN A 21 16.68 6.81 -12.26
CA GLN A 21 17.74 5.80 -12.44
C GLN A 21 17.37 4.46 -11.76
N SER A 22 18.19 3.99 -10.81
CA SER A 22 17.92 2.79 -10.01
C SER A 22 17.01 3.05 -8.79
N ASN A 23 16.66 4.31 -8.52
CA ASN A 23 15.79 4.69 -7.41
C ASN A 23 14.35 4.79 -7.90
N PHE A 24 13.58 3.73 -7.63
CA PHE A 24 12.17 3.65 -7.98
C PHE A 24 11.33 3.55 -6.71
N ILE A 25 10.28 4.36 -6.63
CA ILE A 25 9.31 4.32 -5.55
C ILE A 25 7.93 4.75 -6.04
N ILE A 26 6.90 4.02 -5.63
CA ILE A 26 5.51 4.45 -5.65
C ILE A 26 5.04 4.49 -4.19
N SER A 27 4.37 5.55 -3.78
CA SER A 27 3.69 5.63 -2.48
C SER A 27 2.20 5.86 -2.72
N SER A 28 1.37 5.08 -2.04
CA SER A 28 -0.09 5.15 -2.12
C SER A 28 -0.70 5.01 -0.73
N ASP A 29 -1.75 5.79 -0.47
CA ASP A 29 -2.58 5.60 0.71
C ASP A 29 -3.67 4.54 0.42
N THR A 30 -4.30 3.95 1.45
CA THR A 30 -5.38 2.97 1.25
C THR A 30 -6.81 3.49 1.51
N LYS A 31 -6.99 4.78 1.80
CA LYS A 31 -8.32 5.33 2.13
C LYS A 31 -9.25 5.36 0.94
N ILE A 32 -10.52 5.04 1.18
CA ILE A 32 -11.62 5.20 0.23
C ILE A 32 -12.45 6.38 0.71
N SER A 33 -12.67 7.36 -0.17
CA SER A 33 -13.59 8.47 0.13
C SER A 33 -15.02 8.07 -0.24
N VAL A 34 -15.92 8.06 0.74
CA VAL A 34 -17.35 7.85 0.53
C VAL A 34 -18.05 9.22 0.46
N PRO A 35 -19.01 9.45 -0.46
CA PRO A 35 -19.78 10.69 -0.47
C PRO A 35 -20.45 10.97 0.87
N THR A 36 -20.37 12.23 1.32
CA THR A 36 -20.82 12.70 2.64
C THR A 36 -22.30 12.46 2.94
N ASP A 37 -23.11 12.20 1.92
CA ASP A 37 -24.57 12.01 2.05
C ASP A 37 -24.95 10.68 2.73
N PHE A 38 -23.98 9.81 3.02
CA PHE A 38 -24.15 8.53 3.71
C PHE A 38 -23.57 8.48 5.14
N LEU A 39 -23.18 9.63 5.71
CA LEU A 39 -22.53 9.69 7.03
C LEU A 39 -23.50 9.50 8.20
N ASP A 40 -23.99 8.28 8.38
CA ASP A 40 -24.33 7.78 9.72
C ASP A 40 -23.04 7.29 10.38
N LYS A 41 -22.42 8.17 11.19
CA LYS A 41 -21.36 7.89 12.16
C LYS A 41 -20.30 6.87 11.69
N GLU A 42 -19.33 7.33 10.90
CA GLU A 42 -18.07 6.57 10.72
C GLU A 42 -17.55 6.14 12.10
N LYS A 43 -17.40 4.83 12.31
CA LYS A 43 -16.87 4.27 13.55
C LYS A 43 -15.42 4.67 13.66
N GLN A 44 -15.16 5.70 14.46
CA GLN A 44 -13.81 6.14 14.79
C GLN A 44 -13.06 4.99 15.45
N THR A 45 -11.95 4.57 14.82
CA THR A 45 -11.00 3.67 15.47
C THR A 45 -10.00 4.57 16.18
N SER A 46 -10.01 4.61 17.51
CA SER A 46 -9.03 5.39 18.26
C SER A 46 -7.90 4.50 18.76
N TYR A 47 -6.68 5.02 18.74
CA TYR A 47 -5.51 4.42 19.35
C TYR A 47 -4.86 5.43 20.31
N PHE A 48 -3.96 4.97 21.14
CA PHE A 48 -3.22 5.84 22.05
C PHE A 48 -1.76 5.92 21.60
N ASN A 49 -1.21 7.14 21.54
CA ASN A 49 0.23 7.29 21.34
C ASN A 49 0.99 7.02 22.66
N LYS A 50 2.33 7.07 22.61
CA LYS A 50 3.20 6.88 23.78
C LYS A 50 2.95 7.84 24.95
N ASN A 51 2.37 9.00 24.68
CA ASN A 51 2.00 9.99 25.69
C ASN A 51 0.59 9.75 26.24
N THR A 52 -0.02 8.60 25.92
CA THR A 52 -1.43 8.26 26.25
C THR A 52 -2.44 9.25 25.66
N GLU A 53 -2.05 9.98 24.62
CA GLU A 53 -2.98 10.84 23.89
C GLU A 53 -3.78 9.96 22.93
N ARG A 54 -5.10 10.09 23.01
CA ARG A 54 -6.03 9.42 22.10
C ARG A 54 -5.93 10.07 20.73
N LEU A 55 -5.40 9.32 19.76
CA LEU A 55 -5.38 9.66 18.36
C LEU A 55 -6.50 8.89 17.65
N GLU A 56 -7.17 9.54 16.70
CA GLU A 56 -8.21 8.90 15.89
C GLU A 56 -7.59 8.45 14.57
N MET A 57 -7.56 7.13 14.30
CA MET A 57 -7.30 6.63 12.95
C MET A 57 -8.49 6.99 12.08
N ARG A 58 -8.18 7.56 10.92
CA ARG A 58 -9.22 8.01 10.00
C ARG A 58 -9.91 6.83 9.32
N ILE A 59 -9.18 5.74 9.03
CA ILE A 59 -9.69 4.49 8.45
C ILE A 59 -8.84 3.30 8.94
N SER A 60 -9.48 2.20 9.36
CA SER A 60 -8.80 0.95 9.72
C SER A 60 -8.21 0.27 8.48
N ALA A 61 -7.07 -0.43 8.60
CA ALA A 61 -6.50 -1.20 7.48
C ALA A 61 -7.51 -2.20 6.85
N ILE A 62 -8.46 -2.71 7.66
CA ILE A 62 -9.55 -3.60 7.22
C ILE A 62 -10.46 -2.92 6.17
N GLU A 63 -10.65 -1.61 6.30
CA GLU A 63 -11.53 -0.80 5.46
C GLU A 63 -10.76 -0.12 4.31
N GLY A 64 -9.44 -0.36 4.22
CA GLY A 64 -8.59 0.20 3.18
C GLY A 64 -8.65 -0.59 1.86
N CYS A 65 -8.65 0.13 0.74
CA CYS A 65 -8.43 -0.41 -0.60
C CYS A 65 -6.96 -0.34 -0.98
N LEU A 66 -6.42 -1.43 -1.51
CA LEU A 66 -5.08 -1.42 -2.09
C LEU A 66 -5.10 -0.68 -3.44
N LYS A 67 -4.37 0.43 -3.53
CA LYS A 67 -4.34 1.25 -4.75
C LYS A 67 -3.14 1.02 -5.66
N SER A 68 -2.10 0.38 -5.15
CA SER A 68 -0.93 -0.07 -5.91
C SER A 68 -0.94 -1.59 -6.02
N PHE A 69 -1.24 -2.10 -7.22
CA PHE A 69 -1.56 -3.50 -7.47
C PHE A 69 -0.44 -4.17 -8.28
N LEU A 70 0.34 -5.05 -7.64
CA LEU A 70 1.33 -5.88 -8.30
C LEU A 70 0.64 -7.10 -8.91
N VAL A 71 0.29 -7.01 -10.19
CA VAL A 71 -0.29 -8.13 -10.95
C VAL A 71 0.76 -9.17 -11.32
N SER A 72 2.04 -8.79 -11.36
CA SER A 72 3.19 -9.69 -11.40
C SER A 72 4.40 -8.95 -10.82
N PRO A 73 5.53 -9.63 -10.53
CA PRO A 73 6.78 -8.97 -10.16
C PRO A 73 7.29 -7.97 -11.21
N LEU A 74 6.79 -8.03 -12.44
CA LEU A 74 7.23 -7.18 -13.55
C LEU A 74 6.27 -6.02 -13.83
N LEU A 75 5.11 -5.97 -13.17
CA LEU A 75 4.07 -5.01 -13.49
C LEU A 75 3.29 -4.57 -12.25
N CYS A 76 3.37 -3.27 -11.96
CA CYS A 76 2.53 -2.58 -10.98
C CYS A 76 1.50 -1.71 -11.71
N ILE A 77 0.23 -1.82 -11.32
CA ILE A 77 -0.84 -0.95 -11.77
C ILE A 77 -1.33 -0.17 -10.56
N CYS A 78 -1.25 1.16 -10.62
CA CYS A 78 -1.82 2.02 -9.60
C CYS A 78 -3.01 2.78 -10.15
N TYR A 79 -4.01 3.08 -9.32
CA TYR A 79 -5.21 3.77 -9.77
C TYR A 79 -5.69 4.83 -8.78
N ALA A 80 -6.30 5.89 -9.30
CA ALA A 80 -7.05 6.88 -8.53
C ALA A 80 -8.39 7.16 -9.24
N GLY A 81 -9.43 7.43 -8.45
CA GLY A 81 -10.79 7.65 -8.96
C GLY A 81 -11.75 6.55 -8.53
N ASP A 82 -12.60 6.10 -9.47
CA ASP A 82 -13.64 5.12 -9.17
C ASP A 82 -13.09 3.70 -8.96
N VAL A 83 -13.24 3.18 -7.73
CA VAL A 83 -12.66 1.90 -7.29
C VAL A 83 -13.22 0.72 -8.08
N GLU A 84 -14.52 0.71 -8.36
CA GLU A 84 -15.16 -0.42 -9.03
C GLU A 84 -14.77 -0.48 -10.51
N ASN A 85 -14.74 0.67 -11.18
CA ASN A 85 -14.24 0.76 -12.55
C ASN A 85 -12.76 0.38 -12.65
N ALA A 86 -11.93 0.77 -11.67
CA ALA A 86 -10.54 0.35 -11.62
C ALA A 86 -10.40 -1.17 -11.43
N ARG A 87 -11.20 -1.77 -10.54
CA ARG A 87 -11.23 -3.22 -10.33
C ARG A 87 -11.60 -3.97 -11.61
N ILE A 88 -12.66 -3.55 -12.31
CA ILE A 88 -13.11 -4.15 -13.57
C ILE A 88 -12.01 -4.06 -14.63
N LEU A 89 -11.36 -2.89 -14.77
CA LEU A 89 -10.26 -2.70 -15.71
C LEU A 89 -9.07 -3.64 -15.43
N ILE A 90 -8.61 -3.68 -14.18
CA ILE A 90 -7.47 -4.51 -13.77
C ILE A 90 -7.81 -6.00 -13.93
N LYS A 91 -9.02 -6.42 -13.55
CA LYS A 91 -9.47 -7.80 -13.73
C LYS A 91 -9.48 -8.19 -15.22
N HIS A 92 -10.08 -7.36 -16.07
CA HIS A 92 -10.12 -7.61 -17.51
C HIS A 92 -8.72 -7.71 -18.12
N PHE A 93 -7.79 -6.85 -17.69
CA PHE A 93 -6.39 -6.92 -18.10
C PHE A 93 -5.73 -8.25 -17.71
N VAL A 94 -5.90 -8.66 -16.45
CA VAL A 94 -5.34 -9.91 -15.92
C VAL A 94 -5.89 -11.13 -16.67
N ASP A 95 -7.21 -11.21 -16.83
CA ASP A 95 -7.89 -12.33 -17.49
C ASP A 95 -7.49 -12.46 -18.97
N THR A 96 -7.15 -11.36 -19.63
CA THR A 96 -6.82 -11.34 -21.07
C THR A 96 -5.33 -11.59 -21.34
N THR A 97 -4.44 -11.20 -20.42
CA THR A 97 -2.98 -11.24 -20.65
C THR A 97 -2.28 -12.49 -20.17
N ASN A 98 -2.77 -13.10 -19.08
CA ASN A 98 -2.00 -14.05 -18.29
C ASN A 98 -0.60 -13.53 -17.90
N ILE A 99 -0.45 -12.22 -17.66
CA ILE A 99 0.84 -11.56 -17.38
C ILE A 99 1.54 -12.09 -16.10
N GLN A 100 0.78 -12.77 -15.24
CA GLN A 100 1.24 -13.38 -14.00
C GLN A 100 2.31 -14.46 -14.24
N CYS A 101 2.25 -15.15 -15.39
CA CYS A 101 3.12 -16.28 -15.71
C CYS A 101 4.37 -15.87 -16.51
N VAL A 102 4.58 -14.57 -16.74
CA VAL A 102 5.61 -14.07 -17.65
C VAL A 102 6.89 -13.76 -16.89
N GLU A 103 8.02 -14.31 -17.36
CA GLU A 103 9.35 -14.08 -16.77
C GLU A 103 10.02 -12.80 -17.24
N THR A 104 9.72 -12.33 -18.46
CA THR A 104 10.24 -11.07 -19.02
C THR A 104 9.20 -10.43 -19.94
N ILE A 105 9.11 -9.09 -19.93
CA ILE A 105 8.23 -8.33 -20.81
C ILE A 105 8.91 -8.09 -22.15
N THR A 106 8.34 -8.61 -23.24
CA THR A 106 8.81 -8.34 -24.61
C THR A 106 8.32 -6.98 -25.11
N GLU A 107 8.93 -6.46 -26.18
CA GLU A 107 8.47 -5.22 -26.81
C GLU A 107 7.01 -5.32 -27.31
N GLU A 108 6.60 -6.48 -27.83
CA GLU A 108 5.23 -6.72 -28.29
C GLU A 108 4.24 -6.71 -27.11
N GLN A 109 4.58 -7.38 -26.01
CA GLN A 109 3.78 -7.36 -24.79
C GLN A 109 3.69 -5.95 -24.22
N LEU A 110 4.79 -5.19 -24.20
CA LEU A 110 4.78 -3.80 -23.74
C LEU A 110 3.84 -2.93 -24.58
N LYS A 111 3.91 -3.01 -25.92
CA LYS A 111 3.00 -2.29 -26.82
C LYS A 111 1.55 -2.69 -26.60
N TRP A 112 1.28 -3.98 -26.36
CA TRP A 112 -0.07 -4.45 -26.06
C TRP A 112 -0.57 -3.89 -24.72
N ILE A 113 0.26 -3.89 -23.67
CA ILE A 113 -0.08 -3.32 -22.35
C ILE A 113 -0.44 -1.83 -22.51
N GLU A 114 0.41 -1.08 -23.21
CA GLU A 114 0.17 0.34 -23.51
C GLU A 114 -1.18 0.55 -24.22
N PHE A 115 -1.42 -0.21 -25.30
CA PHE A 115 -2.64 -0.13 -26.09
C PHE A 115 -3.89 -0.51 -25.28
N PHE A 116 -3.79 -1.55 -24.43
CA PHE A 116 -4.89 -1.98 -23.58
C PHE A 116 -5.32 -0.85 -22.65
N PHE A 117 -4.39 -0.25 -21.91
CA PHE A 117 -4.72 0.80 -20.95
C PHE A 117 -5.15 2.09 -21.62
N GLU A 118 -4.55 2.48 -22.75
CA GLU A 118 -4.98 3.66 -23.51
C GLU A 118 -6.44 3.52 -23.98
N THR A 119 -6.83 2.34 -24.44
CA THR A 119 -8.16 2.10 -25.02
C THR A 119 -9.24 1.88 -23.95
N ASN A 120 -8.92 1.09 -22.93
CA ASN A 120 -9.90 0.57 -21.97
C ASN A 120 -10.06 1.40 -20.69
N THR A 121 -9.13 2.32 -20.39
CA THR A 121 -9.21 3.11 -19.15
C THR A 121 -10.48 3.97 -19.12
N PRO A 122 -11.34 3.83 -18.10
CA PRO A 122 -12.54 4.66 -17.94
C PRO A 122 -12.20 6.14 -17.70
N LYS A 123 -13.10 7.06 -18.08
CA LYS A 123 -12.85 8.51 -17.93
C LYS A 123 -12.69 8.98 -16.47
N ASN A 124 -13.20 8.22 -15.51
CA ASN A 124 -13.21 8.53 -14.08
C ASN A 124 -12.14 7.74 -13.29
N VAL A 125 -11.16 7.18 -14.00
CA VAL A 125 -10.03 6.45 -13.42
C VAL A 125 -8.76 6.96 -14.09
N ASP A 126 -7.82 7.39 -13.27
CA ASP A 126 -6.45 7.66 -13.69
C ASP A 126 -5.56 6.49 -13.29
N ILE A 127 -4.56 6.17 -14.11
CA ILE A 127 -3.67 5.03 -13.91
C ILE A 127 -2.21 5.46 -13.95
N ILE A 128 -1.41 4.87 -13.07
CA ILE A 128 0.05 4.82 -13.21
C ILE A 128 0.45 3.37 -13.45
N LEU A 129 1.19 3.11 -14.53
CA LEU A 129 1.78 1.80 -14.80
C LEU A 129 3.27 1.84 -14.54
N ALA A 130 3.77 0.90 -13.76
CA ALA A 130 5.21 0.63 -13.66
C ALA A 130 5.51 -0.74 -14.24
N VAL A 131 6.40 -0.80 -15.23
CA VAL A 131 6.76 -2.04 -15.93
C VAL A 131 8.25 -2.28 -15.80
N SER A 132 8.66 -3.53 -15.58
CA SER A 132 10.06 -3.94 -15.68
C SER A 132 10.34 -4.34 -17.12
N TYR A 133 11.03 -3.47 -17.84
CA TYR A 133 11.37 -3.67 -19.25
C TYR A 133 12.87 -3.51 -19.45
N ASN A 134 13.50 -4.49 -20.10
CA ASN A 134 14.96 -4.54 -20.27
C ASN A 134 15.72 -4.35 -18.93
N LYS A 135 15.21 -4.97 -17.86
CA LYS A 135 15.77 -4.90 -16.50
C LYS A 135 15.72 -3.53 -15.83
N LEU A 136 14.96 -2.59 -16.39
CA LEU A 136 14.79 -1.25 -15.86
C LEU A 136 13.31 -0.99 -15.57
N PRO A 137 13.00 -0.24 -14.51
CA PRO A 137 11.64 0.21 -14.27
C PRO A 137 11.34 1.32 -15.28
N ILE A 138 10.19 1.22 -15.94
CA ILE A 138 9.62 2.29 -16.76
C ILE A 138 8.27 2.68 -16.19
N LEU A 139 7.94 3.96 -16.29
CA LEU A 139 6.74 4.53 -15.69
C LEU A 139 5.90 5.19 -16.77
N TYR A 140 4.61 4.85 -16.81
CA TYR A 140 3.61 5.46 -17.67
C TYR A 140 2.48 6.04 -16.83
N GLU A 141 1.93 7.16 -17.30
CA GLU A 141 0.73 7.77 -16.73
C GLU A 141 -0.37 7.74 -17.77
N ILE A 142 -1.56 7.29 -17.39
CA ILE A 142 -2.75 7.32 -18.23
C ILE A 142 -3.79 8.18 -17.55
N LYS A 143 -4.07 9.33 -18.14
CA LYS A 143 -5.09 10.29 -17.71
C LYS A 143 -5.99 10.62 -18.88
N SER A 144 -7.31 10.60 -18.67
CA SER A 144 -8.28 10.96 -19.73
C SER A 144 -8.03 10.22 -21.07
N LYS A 145 -7.71 8.92 -21.00
CA LYS A 145 -7.38 8.06 -22.15
C LYS A 145 -6.15 8.47 -22.98
N LYS A 146 -5.23 9.25 -22.41
CA LYS A 146 -3.95 9.56 -23.03
C LYS A 146 -2.83 8.94 -22.23
N ILE A 147 -1.92 8.26 -22.91
CA ILE A 147 -0.73 7.68 -22.30
C ILE A 147 0.46 8.62 -22.43
N ASN A 148 1.02 9.02 -21.29
CA ASN A 148 2.30 9.71 -21.17
C ASN A 148 3.38 8.66 -20.88
N LYS A 149 4.30 8.46 -21.83
CA LYS A 149 5.28 7.37 -21.77
C LYS A 149 6.61 7.81 -21.14
N GLN A 150 7.27 6.87 -20.45
CA GLN A 150 8.63 6.94 -19.92
C GLN A 150 8.91 8.22 -19.10
N ILE A 151 7.98 8.54 -18.21
CA ILE A 151 8.11 9.70 -17.33
C ILE A 151 8.96 9.36 -16.09
N GLN A 152 9.65 10.35 -15.54
CA GLN A 152 10.45 10.16 -14.32
C GLN A 152 9.63 10.37 -13.05
N ILE A 153 8.56 11.15 -13.11
CA ILE A 153 7.71 11.50 -11.98
C ILE A 153 6.27 11.51 -12.48
N SER A 154 5.36 10.94 -11.69
CA SER A 154 3.92 10.99 -11.94
C SER A 154 3.18 11.12 -10.62
N HIS A 155 2.01 11.76 -10.67
CA HIS A 155 1.05 11.73 -9.59
C HIS A 155 -0.36 11.62 -10.16
N ILE A 156 -1.23 10.89 -9.47
CA ILE A 156 -2.68 10.84 -9.72
C ILE A 156 -3.40 11.08 -8.40
N GLY A 157 -4.53 11.79 -8.42
CA GLY A 157 -5.28 12.11 -7.20
C GLY A 157 -5.42 13.60 -6.89
N ASP A 158 -5.47 13.91 -5.60
CA ASP A 158 -5.65 15.27 -5.07
C ASP A 158 -4.41 16.16 -5.27
N ASP A 159 -4.53 17.14 -6.17
CA ASP A 159 -3.47 18.09 -6.50
C ASP A 159 -3.06 19.00 -5.33
N ASN A 160 -3.98 19.31 -4.41
CA ASN A 160 -3.64 20.14 -3.24
C ASN A 160 -2.74 19.36 -2.29
N VAL A 161 -3.09 18.09 -2.05
CA VAL A 161 -2.28 17.21 -1.20
C VAL A 161 -0.93 16.90 -1.88
N PHE A 162 -0.91 16.75 -3.19
CA PHE A 162 0.36 16.66 -3.93
C PHE A 162 1.23 17.90 -3.79
N SER A 163 0.63 19.10 -3.79
CA SER A 163 1.36 20.35 -3.57
C SER A 163 2.00 20.40 -2.18
N GLU A 164 1.32 19.88 -1.16
CA GLU A 164 1.90 19.74 0.19
C GLU A 164 3.06 18.73 0.21
N PHE A 165 2.92 17.58 -0.46
CA PHE A 165 4.05 16.67 -0.63
C PHE A 165 5.25 17.36 -1.28
N GLN A 166 5.04 18.14 -2.34
CA GLN A 166 6.12 18.86 -3.01
C GLN A 166 6.79 19.87 -2.08
N TYR A 167 6.05 20.53 -1.18
CA TYR A 167 6.62 21.40 -0.17
C TYR A 167 7.54 20.62 0.78
N PHE A 168 7.07 19.51 1.37
CA PHE A 168 7.92 18.69 2.25
C PHE A 168 9.13 18.13 1.50
N PHE A 169 8.93 17.67 0.26
CA PHE A 169 9.99 17.11 -0.55
C PHE A 169 11.04 18.13 -0.91
N ASN A 170 10.67 19.31 -1.39
CA ASN A 170 11.62 20.30 -1.89
C ASN A 170 12.24 21.16 -0.77
N GLU A 171 11.44 21.57 0.21
CA GLU A 171 11.84 22.56 1.21
C GLU A 171 12.32 21.93 2.51
N ILE A 172 11.54 20.99 3.08
CA ILE A 172 11.84 20.42 4.40
C ILE A 172 12.92 19.34 4.33
N HIS A 173 12.72 18.39 3.43
CA HIS A 173 13.64 17.27 3.20
C HIS A 173 14.59 17.54 2.03
N GLY A 174 14.72 18.80 1.63
CA GLY A 174 15.52 19.25 0.49
C GLY A 174 16.98 18.80 0.52
N SER A 175 17.55 18.74 1.72
CA SER A 175 18.94 18.34 1.99
C SER A 175 19.17 16.84 2.04
N GLN A 176 18.12 16.01 2.03
CA GLN A 176 18.25 14.56 2.11
C GLN A 176 18.76 14.01 0.77
N GLU A 177 20.01 13.52 0.75
CA GLU A 177 20.66 13.01 -0.46
C GLU A 177 19.99 11.71 -0.97
N ASN A 178 19.55 10.84 -0.05
CA ASN A 178 18.83 9.63 -0.43
C ASN A 178 17.41 9.97 -0.88
N LEU A 179 17.17 9.91 -2.19
CA LEU A 179 15.88 10.25 -2.80
C LEU A 179 14.71 9.35 -2.35
N LEU A 180 14.96 8.08 -2.04
CA LEU A 180 13.93 7.17 -1.54
C LEU A 180 13.51 7.57 -0.13
N SER A 181 14.49 7.79 0.77
CA SER A 181 14.21 8.29 2.12
C SER A 181 13.51 9.64 2.09
N ARG A 182 13.99 10.56 1.25
CA ARG A 182 13.38 11.88 1.05
C ARG A 182 11.94 11.77 0.59
N HIS A 183 11.65 10.90 -0.38
CA HIS A 183 10.29 10.65 -0.85
C HIS A 183 9.41 10.16 0.29
N SER A 184 9.81 9.08 0.97
CA SER A 184 9.00 8.50 2.04
C SER A 184 8.75 9.49 3.16
N PHE A 185 9.79 10.16 3.69
CA PHE A 185 9.63 11.15 4.77
C PHE A 185 8.71 12.31 4.38
N SER A 186 8.73 12.72 3.12
CA SER A 186 7.84 13.78 2.63
C SER A 186 6.40 13.32 2.51
N PHE A 187 6.16 12.08 2.08
CA PHE A 187 4.82 11.48 1.99
C PHE A 187 4.22 11.33 3.40
N ASP A 188 5.05 10.86 4.31
CA ASP A 188 4.76 10.66 5.71
C ASP A 188 4.39 11.97 6.44
N ASP A 189 5.17 13.03 6.27
CA ASP A 189 4.89 14.33 6.91
C ASP A 189 3.68 15.03 6.29
N MET A 190 3.45 14.83 5.00
CA MET A 190 2.22 15.27 4.33
C MET A 190 1.01 14.60 4.97
N ILE A 191 1.00 13.28 5.18
CA ILE A 191 -0.11 12.58 5.84
C ILE A 191 -0.32 13.08 7.27
N ALA A 192 0.76 13.31 8.02
CA ALA A 192 0.69 13.80 9.39
C ALA A 192 0.11 15.22 9.48
N LYS A 193 0.40 16.08 8.49
CA LYS A 193 -0.18 17.42 8.41
C LYS A 193 -1.66 17.42 8.05
N GLN A 194 -2.15 16.36 7.38
CA GLN A 194 -3.56 16.23 7.05
C GLN A 194 -4.34 15.88 8.32
N CYS A 195 -4.75 16.88 9.10
CA CYS A 195 -5.41 16.66 10.40
C CYS A 195 -6.92 16.37 10.32
N SER A 196 -7.54 16.47 9.14
CA SER A 196 -9.01 16.34 9.02
C SER A 196 -9.44 14.94 8.61
N ILE A 197 -10.55 14.47 9.17
CA ILE A 197 -11.20 13.21 8.78
C ILE A 197 -11.63 13.21 7.30
N ASN A 198 -11.87 14.39 6.74
CA ASN A 198 -12.21 14.61 5.34
C ASN A 198 -10.96 14.77 4.45
N SER A 199 -9.76 14.42 4.91
CA SER A 199 -8.58 14.35 4.04
C SER A 199 -8.81 13.36 2.90
N SER A 200 -8.26 13.63 1.74
CA SER A 200 -8.25 12.69 0.61
C SER A 200 -7.28 11.51 0.81
N VAL A 201 -6.39 11.58 1.80
CA VAL A 201 -5.39 10.55 2.12
C VAL A 201 -5.65 9.89 3.48
N GLY A 202 -5.38 8.59 3.56
CA GLY A 202 -5.46 7.78 4.78
C GLY A 202 -4.12 7.58 5.50
N ASP A 203 -4.18 7.00 6.69
CA ASP A 203 -3.02 6.79 7.57
C ASP A 203 -2.18 5.56 7.19
N PHE A 204 -2.77 4.62 6.45
CA PHE A 204 -2.07 3.42 6.00
C PHE A 204 -1.49 3.62 4.60
N VAL A 205 -0.17 3.45 4.49
CA VAL A 205 0.62 3.68 3.27
C VAL A 205 1.22 2.37 2.78
N VAL A 206 1.08 2.13 1.49
CA VAL A 206 1.74 1.04 0.78
C VAL A 206 2.72 1.65 -0.21
N GLU A 207 3.98 1.23 -0.11
CA GLU A 207 5.03 1.60 -1.06
C GLU A 207 5.32 0.43 -2.02
N VAL A 208 5.71 0.76 -3.25
CA VAL A 208 6.24 -0.23 -4.20
C VAL A 208 7.63 0.23 -4.61
N LEU A 209 8.61 -0.65 -4.44
CA LEU A 209 10.00 -0.40 -4.79
C LEU A 209 10.43 -1.32 -5.94
N PHE A 210 11.56 -1.00 -6.57
CA PHE A 210 12.18 -1.84 -7.60
C PHE A 210 13.50 -2.41 -7.10
N ASN A 211 13.69 -3.71 -7.25
CA ASN A 211 14.96 -4.38 -7.05
C ASN A 211 15.69 -4.47 -8.40
N SER A 212 16.80 -3.75 -8.55
CA SER A 212 17.60 -3.74 -9.78
C SER A 212 18.34 -5.05 -10.04
N GLU A 213 18.75 -5.78 -8.99
CA GLU A 213 19.47 -7.05 -9.13
C GLU A 213 18.55 -8.14 -9.73
N HIS A 214 17.30 -8.17 -9.29
CA HIS A 214 16.30 -9.13 -9.76
C HIS A 214 15.37 -8.58 -10.84
N SER A 215 15.46 -7.28 -11.13
CA SER A 215 14.60 -6.60 -12.11
C SER A 215 13.10 -6.73 -11.82
N MET A 216 12.72 -6.61 -10.54
CA MET A 216 11.35 -6.88 -10.08
C MET A 216 10.86 -5.83 -9.09
N PHE A 217 9.55 -5.56 -9.15
CA PHE A 217 8.84 -4.78 -8.16
C PHE A 217 8.48 -5.62 -6.94
N TYR A 218 8.45 -4.97 -5.78
CA TYR A 218 8.00 -5.59 -4.55
C TYR A 218 7.32 -4.54 -3.65
N TYR A 219 6.41 -5.02 -2.81
CA TYR A 219 5.82 -4.18 -1.77
C TYR A 219 6.87 -3.87 -0.71
N SER A 220 7.05 -2.58 -0.44
CA SER A 220 7.64 -2.05 0.78
C SER A 220 6.50 -1.38 1.55
N HIS A 221 6.50 -1.44 2.86
CA HIS A 221 5.43 -0.81 3.63
C HIS A 221 6.03 -0.01 4.75
N LYS A 222 5.32 1.06 5.12
CA LYS A 222 5.59 1.90 6.27
C LYS A 222 4.25 2.21 6.90
N PHE A 223 4.10 1.93 8.18
CA PHE A 223 2.93 2.37 8.95
C PHE A 223 3.34 3.56 9.80
N LYS A 224 3.08 4.79 9.33
CA LYS A 224 3.35 6.00 10.12
C LYS A 224 2.17 6.41 10.99
N GLY A 225 1.71 5.46 11.81
CA GLY A 225 1.34 5.72 13.20
C GLY A 225 2.50 5.45 14.16
N TYR A 226 3.59 4.83 13.68
CA TYR A 226 4.66 4.27 14.50
C TYR A 226 6.04 4.95 14.43
N ASP A 227 6.27 6.01 13.64
CA ASP A 227 7.50 6.82 13.81
C ASP A 227 7.53 7.60 15.14
N LEU A 228 6.40 7.69 15.86
CA LEU A 228 6.37 8.08 17.26
C LEU A 228 7.01 7.02 18.20
N PHE A 229 7.17 5.79 17.72
CA PHE A 229 7.75 4.61 18.40
C PHE A 229 9.17 4.26 17.92
N ASN A 230 9.89 5.19 17.26
CA ASN A 230 11.34 5.24 17.45
C ASN A 230 11.62 6.13 18.67
N PRO A 231 11.74 5.57 19.88
CA PRO A 231 12.74 6.10 20.75
C PRO A 231 14.10 5.91 20.04
N ILE A 232 14.76 7.01 19.65
CA ILE A 232 16.16 7.09 20.10
C ILE A 232 16.07 7.18 21.62
N VAL A 233 15.84 6.05 22.26
CA VAL A 233 15.98 5.93 23.68
C VAL A 233 16.67 4.61 23.90
N GLY A 234 18.00 4.73 24.04
CA GLY A 234 18.74 3.70 24.72
C GLY A 234 18.17 3.57 26.13
N PHE A 235 17.86 2.34 26.52
CA PHE A 235 17.53 2.03 27.90
C PHE A 235 18.34 0.82 28.37
N ILE A 236 18.68 0.90 29.65
CA ILE A 236 19.66 0.11 30.38
C ILE A 236 19.07 -1.28 30.66
N ALA A 237 19.88 -2.33 30.49
CA ALA A 237 19.48 -3.70 30.77
C ALA A 237 19.09 -3.91 32.25
N ASN A 238 18.06 -4.75 32.49
CA ASN A 238 17.64 -5.41 33.75
C ASN A 238 16.39 -4.93 34.52
N GLU A 239 15.35 -4.38 33.88
CA GLU A 239 14.03 -4.25 34.56
C GLU A 239 12.91 -4.95 33.80
N THR A 240 12.11 -5.74 34.53
CA THR A 240 10.94 -6.46 34.01
C THR A 240 9.69 -5.76 34.52
N GLN A 241 8.82 -5.29 33.63
CA GLN A 241 7.50 -4.75 34.00
C GLN A 241 6.38 -5.53 33.32
N ASN A 242 5.38 -5.93 34.10
CA ASN A 242 4.16 -6.59 33.65
C ASN A 242 3.07 -5.55 33.37
N PHE A 243 2.30 -5.74 32.29
CA PHE A 243 1.12 -4.92 31.98
C PHE A 243 -0.16 -5.77 32.11
N THR A 244 -1.16 -5.21 32.79
CA THR A 244 -2.52 -5.75 32.95
C THR A 244 -3.57 -4.86 32.30
N GLU A 245 -4.64 -5.51 31.86
CA GLU A 245 -5.93 -5.05 31.30
C GLU A 245 -6.03 -4.90 29.77
N GLU A 246 -6.71 -5.90 29.20
CA GLU A 246 -7.09 -6.07 27.81
C GLU A 246 -8.47 -5.46 27.55
N THR A 247 -8.57 -4.61 26.54
CA THR A 247 -9.79 -4.40 25.76
C THR A 247 -9.41 -4.26 24.30
N THR A 248 -10.29 -4.72 23.39
CA THR A 248 -10.20 -4.64 21.92
C THR A 248 -10.04 -3.22 21.33
N ILE A 249 -9.82 -2.22 22.19
CA ILE A 249 -9.59 -0.81 21.89
C ILE A 249 -8.08 -0.49 21.90
N ASN A 250 -7.25 -1.37 22.48
CA ASN A 250 -5.82 -1.15 22.69
C ASN A 250 -4.99 -2.19 21.95
N GLY A 251 -5.18 -2.30 20.63
CA GLY A 251 -4.47 -3.25 19.77
C GLY A 251 -2.99 -3.32 20.12
N LYS A 252 -2.56 -4.45 20.68
CA LYS A 252 -1.16 -4.77 20.88
C LYS A 252 -0.69 -5.38 19.56
N TYR A 253 -0.47 -4.51 18.58
CA TYR A 253 -0.17 -4.92 17.22
C TYR A 253 1.17 -5.68 17.20
N SER A 254 1.14 -6.92 16.72
CA SER A 254 2.35 -7.58 16.23
C SER A 254 2.34 -7.45 14.72
N GLU A 255 2.79 -6.29 14.23
CA GLU A 255 2.92 -6.04 12.81
C GLU A 255 4.00 -6.96 12.27
N THR A 256 3.57 -8.02 11.61
CA THR A 256 4.46 -8.88 10.85
C THR A 256 4.07 -8.77 9.42
N TYR A 257 4.91 -8.00 8.73
CA TYR A 257 4.77 -7.82 7.33
C TYR A 257 5.45 -8.95 6.63
N LEU A 258 4.61 -9.83 6.15
CA LEU A 258 5.05 -11.03 5.51
C LEU A 258 4.99 -10.79 4.02
N ARG A 259 6.09 -10.95 3.31
CA ARG A 259 6.09 -11.03 1.85
C ARG A 259 5.98 -12.48 1.43
N SER A 260 5.37 -12.72 0.27
CA SER A 260 5.45 -14.03 -0.38
C SER A 260 6.91 -14.47 -0.52
N ASP A 261 7.19 -15.74 -0.23
CA ASP A 261 8.47 -16.37 -0.56
C ASP A 261 8.54 -16.88 -2.02
N THR A 262 7.44 -16.73 -2.76
CA THR A 262 7.32 -17.05 -4.18
C THR A 262 7.37 -15.79 -5.05
N PHE A 263 7.39 -15.97 -6.36
CA PHE A 263 7.22 -14.87 -7.33
C PHE A 263 5.81 -14.27 -7.33
N GLU A 264 4.89 -14.77 -6.50
CA GLU A 264 3.54 -14.24 -6.40
C GLU A 264 3.50 -13.05 -5.43
N PRO A 265 3.20 -11.82 -5.87
CA PRO A 265 3.19 -10.67 -4.98
C PRO A 265 2.06 -10.78 -3.96
N ALA A 266 2.38 -10.85 -2.68
CA ALA A 266 1.40 -10.76 -1.60
C ALA A 266 2.04 -10.18 -0.34
N PHE A 267 1.24 -9.53 0.49
CA PHE A 267 1.67 -9.20 1.84
C PHE A 267 0.60 -9.38 2.90
N GLY A 268 1.01 -9.71 4.12
CA GLY A 268 0.13 -9.89 5.28
C GLY A 268 0.36 -8.85 6.37
N ILE A 269 -0.68 -8.55 7.14
CA ILE A 269 -0.60 -7.80 8.41
C ILE A 269 -1.36 -8.60 9.46
N PHE A 270 -0.75 -8.83 10.62
CA PHE A 270 -1.36 -9.59 11.70
C PHE A 270 -1.78 -8.68 12.87
N PHE A 271 -2.94 -8.99 13.44
CA PHE A 271 -3.67 -8.22 14.46
C PHE A 271 -4.14 -9.14 15.60
N GLU A 272 -3.23 -9.88 16.26
CA GLU A 272 -3.43 -10.80 17.41
C GLU A 272 -4.53 -11.87 17.29
N THR A 273 -5.77 -11.47 17.03
CA THR A 273 -6.99 -12.28 16.87
C THR A 273 -7.44 -12.44 15.41
N PHE A 274 -6.81 -11.73 14.47
CA PHE A 274 -7.01 -11.91 13.03
C PHE A 274 -5.81 -11.36 12.25
N GLY A 275 -5.74 -11.63 10.95
CA GLY A 275 -4.81 -10.99 10.03
C GLY A 275 -5.53 -10.53 8.77
N ILE A 276 -4.87 -9.67 8.01
CA ILE A 276 -5.31 -9.17 6.71
C ILE A 276 -4.27 -9.59 5.68
N LEU A 277 -4.70 -10.32 4.65
CA LEU A 277 -3.88 -10.69 3.51
C LEU A 277 -4.21 -9.80 2.32
N TYR A 278 -3.23 -9.08 1.81
CA TYR A 278 -3.29 -8.40 0.53
C TYR A 278 -2.64 -9.27 -0.53
N HIS A 279 -3.49 -10.04 -1.21
CA HIS A 279 -3.10 -10.85 -2.34
C HIS A 279 -3.83 -10.35 -3.61
N PRO A 280 -3.13 -9.63 -4.50
CA PRO A 280 -3.72 -8.98 -5.67
C PRO A 280 -4.63 -9.92 -6.49
N ILE A 281 -4.14 -11.08 -6.89
CA ILE A 281 -4.90 -11.98 -7.77
C ILE A 281 -6.15 -12.52 -7.06
N LYS A 282 -6.01 -12.99 -5.81
CA LYS A 282 -7.13 -13.51 -5.03
C LYS A 282 -8.16 -12.46 -4.67
N ILE A 283 -7.75 -11.20 -4.50
CA ILE A 283 -8.68 -10.08 -4.33
C ILE A 283 -9.56 -9.90 -5.58
N LEU A 284 -8.98 -9.98 -6.78
CA LEU A 284 -9.76 -9.86 -8.03
C LEU A 284 -10.75 -11.03 -8.23
N GLU A 285 -10.36 -12.25 -7.84
CA GLU A 285 -11.21 -13.45 -7.97
C GLU A 285 -12.49 -13.37 -7.13
N ARG A 286 -12.43 -12.72 -5.96
CA ARG A 286 -13.57 -12.64 -5.03
C ARG A 286 -14.73 -11.80 -5.54
N ASN A 287 -14.52 -10.97 -6.58
CA ASN A 287 -15.50 -9.99 -7.05
C ASN A 287 -16.06 -9.05 -5.95
N ASP A 288 -15.40 -9.01 -4.80
CA ASP A 288 -15.59 -8.01 -3.77
C ASP A 288 -14.76 -6.76 -4.13
N SER A 289 -14.88 -5.69 -3.34
CA SER A 289 -14.00 -4.50 -3.41
C SER A 289 -12.51 -4.87 -3.30
N LEU A 290 -11.61 -3.98 -3.73
CA LEU A 290 -10.14 -4.14 -3.67
C LEU A 290 -9.57 -4.10 -2.22
N HIS A 291 -10.33 -4.58 -1.26
CA HIS A 291 -10.00 -4.67 0.16
C HIS A 291 -9.10 -5.88 0.46
N GLY A 292 -8.39 -5.80 1.58
CA GLY A 292 -7.63 -6.93 2.11
C GLY A 292 -8.53 -8.09 2.56
N ILE A 293 -8.02 -9.31 2.46
CA ILE A 293 -8.73 -10.53 2.87
C ILE A 293 -8.54 -10.75 4.37
N LYS A 294 -9.62 -10.63 5.15
CA LYS A 294 -9.59 -10.90 6.58
C LYS A 294 -9.53 -12.41 6.88
N ILE A 295 -8.58 -12.82 7.70
CA ILE A 295 -8.36 -14.21 8.14
C ILE A 295 -8.39 -14.26 9.67
N ASN A 296 -9.37 -14.93 10.26
CA ASN A 296 -9.45 -15.09 11.71
C ASN A 296 -8.38 -16.09 12.19
N CYS A 297 -7.56 -15.71 13.15
CA CYS A 297 -6.44 -16.51 13.63
C CYS A 297 -6.07 -16.15 15.07
N SER A 298 -5.49 -17.10 15.80
CA SER A 298 -5.19 -16.95 17.24
C SER A 298 -3.73 -16.60 17.54
N SER A 299 -2.87 -16.72 16.53
CA SER A 299 -1.45 -16.40 16.61
C SER A 299 -0.92 -16.10 15.20
N ILE A 300 0.28 -15.54 15.16
CA ILE A 300 0.99 -15.27 13.91
C ILE A 300 1.31 -16.54 13.11
N ASP A 301 1.68 -17.62 13.82
CA ASP A 301 1.93 -18.91 13.19
C ASP A 301 0.62 -19.47 12.60
N ASP A 302 -0.50 -19.37 13.32
CA ASP A 302 -1.82 -19.76 12.82
C ASP A 302 -2.22 -18.92 11.59
N PHE A 303 -1.95 -17.61 11.58
CA PHE A 303 -2.18 -16.75 10.43
C PHE A 303 -1.39 -17.23 9.20
N ILE A 304 -0.09 -17.45 9.35
CA ILE A 304 0.79 -17.89 8.25
C ILE A 304 0.36 -19.26 7.73
N GLN A 305 0.04 -20.20 8.62
CA GLN A 305 -0.41 -21.54 8.22
C GLN A 305 -1.74 -21.49 7.48
N LYS A 306 -2.69 -20.66 7.92
CA LYS A 306 -3.97 -20.47 7.21
C LYS A 306 -3.75 -19.85 5.84
N VAL A 307 -2.89 -18.82 5.73
CA VAL A 307 -2.55 -18.23 4.42
C VAL A 307 -1.96 -19.28 3.49
N PHE A 308 -1.03 -20.10 3.98
CA PHE A 308 -0.44 -21.16 3.17
C PHE A 308 -1.46 -22.24 2.80
N HIS A 309 -2.34 -22.65 3.72
CA HIS A 309 -3.34 -23.68 3.45
C HIS A 309 -4.37 -23.23 2.42
N ASP A 310 -4.86 -22.00 2.54
CA ASP A 310 -5.97 -21.48 1.74
C ASP A 310 -5.50 -20.89 0.40
N TYR A 311 -4.26 -20.39 0.33
CA TYR A 311 -3.76 -19.65 -0.84
C TYR A 311 -2.42 -20.18 -1.38
N GLU A 312 -1.85 -21.24 -0.79
CA GLU A 312 -0.57 -21.85 -1.20
C GLU A 312 0.63 -20.90 -1.16
N ILE A 313 0.52 -19.78 -0.42
CA ILE A 313 1.56 -18.77 -0.28
C ILE A 313 2.21 -18.86 1.08
N TRP A 314 3.54 -19.00 1.09
CA TRP A 314 4.32 -18.81 2.30
C TRP A 314 4.61 -17.35 2.50
N LEU A 315 4.32 -16.92 3.72
CA LEU A 315 4.54 -15.60 4.21
C LEU A 315 5.82 -15.58 5.05
N CYS A 316 6.76 -14.69 4.73
CA CYS A 316 8.03 -14.53 5.48
C CYS A 316 8.32 -13.05 5.79
N GLY A 317 8.93 -12.76 6.93
CA GLY A 317 9.04 -11.38 7.38
C GLY A 317 9.70 -11.20 8.73
N THR A 318 9.53 -10.01 9.29
CA THR A 318 10.03 -9.64 10.62
C THR A 318 8.85 -9.30 11.51
N VAL A 319 8.87 -9.83 12.73
CA VAL A 319 7.87 -9.60 13.76
C VAL A 319 8.33 -8.45 14.62
N PHE A 320 7.50 -7.42 14.72
CA PHE A 320 7.68 -6.37 15.71
C PHE A 320 6.60 -6.50 16.78
N LYS A 321 6.93 -6.15 18.03
CA LYS A 321 5.96 -6.01 19.11
C LYS A 321 6.25 -4.71 19.83
N ASN A 322 5.28 -3.81 19.86
CA ASN A 322 5.44 -2.46 20.41
C ASN A 322 6.63 -1.69 19.78
N GLY A 323 6.83 -1.82 18.47
CA GLY A 323 7.95 -1.19 17.75
C GLY A 323 9.31 -1.86 17.94
N ILE A 324 9.41 -2.91 18.76
CA ILE A 324 10.65 -3.65 19.01
C ILE A 324 10.68 -4.88 18.12
N PHE A 325 11.78 -5.08 17.41
CA PHE A 325 12.03 -6.31 16.66
C PHE A 325 12.09 -7.50 17.62
N ILE A 326 11.23 -8.50 17.41
CA ILE A 326 11.14 -9.70 18.24
C ILE A 326 11.77 -10.89 17.55
N ASP A 327 11.41 -11.13 16.29
CA ASP A 327 11.85 -12.32 15.57
C ASP A 327 11.84 -12.11 14.05
N LYS A 328 12.61 -12.93 13.35
CA LYS A 328 12.51 -13.08 11.91
C LYS A 328 11.80 -14.39 11.62
N LEU A 329 10.70 -14.33 10.86
CA LEU A 329 9.96 -15.50 10.43
C LEU A 329 10.48 -15.94 9.06
N THR A 330 11.20 -17.06 9.07
CA THR A 330 11.63 -17.76 7.85
C THR A 330 10.85 -19.05 7.67
N ARG A 331 10.76 -19.51 6.42
CA ARG A 331 10.12 -20.79 6.06
C ARG A 331 10.66 -21.98 6.88
N GLN A 332 11.94 -21.96 7.24
CA GLN A 332 12.57 -23.02 8.04
C GLN A 332 12.11 -23.01 9.49
N GLN A 333 11.94 -21.84 10.11
CA GLN A 333 11.41 -21.74 11.48
C GLN A 333 9.93 -22.14 11.54
N ILE A 334 9.14 -21.70 10.56
CA ILE A 334 7.70 -22.01 10.51
C ILE A 334 7.43 -23.50 10.26
N SER A 335 8.31 -24.19 9.52
CA SER A 335 8.20 -25.65 9.29
C SER A 335 8.71 -26.51 10.46
N GLN A 336 9.53 -25.96 11.37
CA GLN A 336 10.02 -26.67 12.56
C GLN A 336 9.00 -26.75 13.70
N ASN A 337 8.03 -25.82 13.77
CA ASN A 337 6.90 -25.88 14.70
C ASN A 337 5.89 -27.01 14.40
N LYS A 338 6.20 -27.91 13.44
CA LYS A 338 5.41 -29.10 13.07
C LYS A 338 5.80 -30.38 13.82
N LYS A 339 6.60 -30.32 14.88
CA LYS A 339 6.95 -31.50 15.68
C LYS A 339 6.25 -31.54 17.02
#